data_AF-A0A9W7KSS4-F1
#
_entry.id   AF-A0A9W7KSS4-F1
#
_cell.length_a   1.000
_cell.length_b   1.000
_cell.length_c   1.000
_cell.angle_alpha   90.00
_cell.angle_beta   90.00
_cell.angle_gamma   90.00
#
_symmetry.space_group_name_H-M   'P 1'
#
loop_
_entity.id
_entity.type
_entity.pdbx_description
1 polymer ?
#
loop_
_entity_poly.entity_id
_entity_poly.type
_entity_poly.pdbx_seq_one_letter_code
_entity_poly.pdbx_strand_id
1 'polypeptide(L)'
;MKPSLLNVLALLTLTLLLVDPASSLWPFRRKKPAETVKHVLDDCGILFSRKYLSKFNEQGYDDPRILRKLKKLDLEINFSMKEKEIDKFLKSVARLVPEVKKKKEKKKKVDKLLERRNELTFGRLIVDGAPANYQYIKASFGGDLPLRSYEIQFSDNDYGCSKSTSAEGRILVALRGKCTYLEKAKAAESSGAAVLIVINEDNGDLFQLPAGRGDDAEDSASMPTISVVLVQHNAMAALKEIENFDPFARAMLIPQDCNDDGCMTVHPTDFDIMSQFDSSGGKLFVSGAEGGELVAEFLSSSFGITIPDEAQLTLANPIDACSDLTDGEFLKEQAVLVRRGGCQFYEKVRRLQTTGARMVVMVDNEVPSVLDRIGATTEQLNDLYLPVLMITNEIGGSIERVVRDKEEEGVSASMSILKSRQVGVLWEELRNFLSSCMGESEGEGEGEEEGENMEDCRRDYERIARTAKETERWQGLSSYMEKWGTGEEEEKDEEKKVETENYDGDEL
;
A
#
# COMPACT_ATOMS: atom_id res chain seq x y z
N MET A 1 50.94 -21.91 2.61
CA MET A 1 51.17 -20.86 1.59
C MET A 1 49.85 -20.14 1.35
N LYS A 2 49.71 -18.91 1.86
CA LYS A 2 48.54 -18.05 1.63
C LYS A 2 48.69 -17.37 0.26
N PRO A 3 47.66 -17.27 -0.59
CA PRO A 3 47.76 -16.45 -1.78
C PRO A 3 47.68 -14.96 -1.41
N SER A 4 48.50 -14.15 -2.07
CA SER A 4 48.65 -12.71 -1.82
C SER A 4 47.45 -11.89 -2.29
N LEU A 5 47.15 -10.82 -1.53
CA LEU A 5 46.08 -9.83 -1.75
C LEU A 5 45.98 -9.26 -3.19
N LEU A 6 47.04 -9.35 -4.00
CA LEU A 6 47.03 -8.83 -5.38
C LEU A 6 46.14 -9.65 -6.35
N ASN A 7 45.89 -10.94 -6.10
CA ASN A 7 45.08 -11.76 -7.01
C ASN A 7 43.56 -11.62 -6.80
N VAL A 8 43.13 -11.08 -5.65
CA VAL A 8 41.70 -10.86 -5.36
C VAL A 8 41.24 -9.50 -5.92
N LEU A 9 42.13 -8.50 -5.99
CA LEU A 9 41.85 -7.17 -6.55
C LEU A 9 41.75 -7.15 -8.09
N ALA A 10 42.37 -8.10 -8.79
CA ALA A 10 42.27 -8.22 -10.25
C ALA A 10 40.95 -8.87 -10.73
N LEU A 11 40.27 -9.65 -9.87
CA LEU A 11 38.98 -10.27 -10.17
C LEU A 11 37.79 -9.35 -9.88
N LEU A 12 37.97 -8.34 -9.03
CA LEU A 12 36.94 -7.35 -8.69
C LEU A 12 36.93 -6.11 -9.61
N THR A 13 38.00 -5.87 -10.37
CA THR A 13 38.09 -4.73 -11.30
C THR A 13 37.62 -5.04 -12.72
N LEU A 14 37.42 -6.33 -13.08
CA LEU A 14 36.93 -6.72 -14.42
C LEU A 14 35.39 -6.86 -14.50
N THR A 15 34.69 -6.91 -13.37
CA THR A 15 33.22 -7.01 -13.30
C THR A 15 32.51 -5.65 -13.22
N LEU A 16 33.24 -4.55 -13.04
CA LEU A 16 32.67 -3.20 -12.87
C LEU A 16 32.68 -2.32 -14.14
N LEU A 17 33.03 -2.86 -15.32
CA LEU A 17 33.08 -2.10 -16.58
C LEU A 17 32.15 -2.59 -17.70
N LEU A 18 31.15 -3.44 -17.40
CA LEU A 18 30.15 -3.90 -18.39
C LEU A 18 28.70 -3.81 -17.90
N VAL A 19 28.37 -2.82 -17.06
CA VAL A 19 26.97 -2.47 -16.76
C VAL A 19 26.61 -1.20 -17.52
N ASP A 20 25.91 -1.40 -18.64
CA ASP A 20 25.31 -0.34 -19.46
C ASP A 20 24.15 0.31 -18.66
N PRO A 21 24.13 1.64 -18.41
CA PRO A 21 23.15 2.26 -17.51
C PRO A 21 21.73 2.44 -18.10
N ALA A 22 21.44 1.87 -19.28
CA ALA A 22 20.26 2.23 -20.06
C ALA A 22 19.21 1.10 -20.22
N SER A 23 19.10 0.15 -19.30
CA SER A 23 18.08 -0.91 -19.43
C SER A 23 17.53 -1.46 -18.11
N SER A 24 16.81 -0.65 -17.34
CA SER A 24 15.95 -1.17 -16.27
C SER A 24 14.80 -0.24 -15.96
N LEU A 25 13.87 -0.10 -16.91
CA LEU A 25 12.51 0.37 -16.67
C LEU A 25 11.66 -0.31 -17.76
N TRP A 26 10.62 -1.04 -17.33
CA TRP A 26 9.58 -1.77 -18.10
C TRP A 26 9.70 -3.31 -18.13
N PRO A 27 8.80 -4.05 -17.46
CA PRO A 27 8.63 -5.49 -17.65
C PRO A 27 7.67 -5.74 -18.82
N PHE A 28 8.05 -5.31 -20.02
CA PHE A 28 7.51 -5.81 -21.27
C PHE A 28 8.65 -5.80 -22.29
N ARG A 29 9.54 -6.79 -22.21
CA ARG A 29 10.49 -7.07 -23.30
C ARG A 29 9.66 -7.39 -24.55
N ARG A 30 9.45 -6.40 -25.42
CA ARG A 30 9.05 -6.65 -26.80
C ARG A 30 10.14 -7.54 -27.39
N LYS A 31 9.79 -8.80 -27.75
CA LYS A 31 10.69 -9.67 -28.51
C LYS A 31 11.24 -8.88 -29.69
N LYS A 32 12.53 -9.01 -29.98
CA LYS A 32 13.12 -8.30 -31.13
C LYS A 32 12.35 -8.71 -32.39
N PRO A 33 12.03 -7.79 -33.33
CA PRO A 33 11.20 -8.09 -34.51
C PRO A 33 11.65 -9.36 -35.25
N ALA A 34 12.96 -9.50 -35.47
CA ALA A 34 13.58 -10.67 -36.11
C ALA A 34 13.38 -12.01 -35.36
N GLU A 35 13.30 -12.02 -34.02
CA GLU A 35 13.00 -13.24 -33.25
C GLU A 35 11.54 -13.67 -33.44
N THR A 36 10.65 -12.70 -33.67
CA THR A 36 9.23 -12.97 -33.90
C THR A 36 9.00 -13.64 -35.25
N VAL A 37 9.66 -13.17 -36.31
CA VAL A 37 9.62 -13.81 -37.64
C VAL A 37 10.20 -15.22 -37.62
N LYS A 38 11.31 -15.40 -36.91
CA LYS A 38 11.90 -16.72 -36.69
C LYS A 38 10.91 -17.67 -36.02
N HIS A 39 10.23 -17.25 -34.95
CA HIS A 39 9.17 -18.05 -34.30
C HIS A 39 8.04 -18.43 -35.27
N VAL A 40 7.56 -17.50 -36.12
CA VAL A 40 6.52 -17.80 -37.12
C VAL A 40 6.96 -18.93 -38.05
N LEU A 41 8.20 -18.83 -38.55
CA LEU A 41 8.73 -19.78 -39.51
C LEU A 41 9.09 -21.11 -38.84
N ASP A 42 9.54 -21.10 -37.59
CA ASP A 42 9.80 -22.31 -36.80
C ASP A 42 8.48 -23.07 -36.52
N ASP A 43 7.37 -22.38 -36.26
CA ASP A 43 6.03 -22.98 -36.16
C ASP A 43 5.53 -23.56 -37.50
N CYS A 44 6.02 -23.03 -38.63
CA CYS A 44 5.81 -23.64 -39.95
C CYS A 44 6.70 -24.88 -40.18
N GLY A 45 7.71 -25.11 -39.32
CA GLY A 45 8.67 -26.22 -39.31
C GLY A 45 10.13 -25.77 -39.48
N ILE A 46 11.09 -26.52 -38.92
CA ILE A 46 12.54 -26.19 -38.91
C ILE A 46 13.13 -26.00 -40.32
N LEU A 47 12.63 -26.74 -41.32
CA LEU A 47 13.04 -26.58 -42.72
C LEU A 47 12.54 -25.26 -43.34
N PHE A 48 11.45 -24.73 -42.82
CA PHE A 48 10.80 -23.51 -43.30
C PHE A 48 11.56 -22.25 -42.85
N SER A 49 12.01 -22.22 -41.60
CA SER A 49 12.80 -21.12 -41.05
C SER A 49 14.18 -21.01 -41.68
N ARG A 50 14.89 -22.12 -41.89
CA ARG A 50 16.20 -22.09 -42.57
C ARG A 50 16.12 -21.58 -44.02
N LYS A 51 15.02 -21.88 -44.73
CA LYS A 51 14.90 -21.57 -46.16
C LYS A 51 14.49 -20.11 -46.44
N TYR A 52 13.64 -19.53 -45.58
CA TYR A 52 12.99 -18.24 -45.89
C TYR A 52 13.37 -17.09 -44.94
N LEU A 53 13.90 -17.37 -43.74
CA LEU A 53 14.19 -16.34 -42.74
C LEU A 53 15.20 -15.29 -43.24
N SER A 54 16.25 -15.70 -43.95
CA SER A 54 17.23 -14.74 -44.51
C SER A 54 16.58 -13.81 -45.53
N LYS A 55 15.74 -14.35 -46.43
CA LYS A 55 15.02 -13.57 -47.44
C LYS A 55 14.03 -12.58 -46.83
N PHE A 56 13.30 -12.98 -45.79
CA PHE A 56 12.40 -12.07 -45.09
C PHE A 56 13.17 -10.92 -44.43
N ASN A 57 14.30 -11.21 -43.78
CA ASN A 57 15.14 -10.18 -43.16
C ASN A 57 15.79 -9.26 -44.19
N GLU A 58 16.32 -9.80 -45.29
CA GLU A 58 16.95 -9.03 -46.38
C GLU A 58 15.98 -8.06 -47.05
N GLN A 59 14.70 -8.41 -47.12
CA GLN A 59 13.65 -7.55 -47.68
C GLN A 59 12.93 -6.69 -46.63
N GLY A 60 13.43 -6.65 -45.38
CA GLY A 60 12.89 -5.79 -44.32
C GLY A 60 11.53 -6.23 -43.77
N TYR A 61 11.17 -7.51 -43.94
CA TYR A 61 9.96 -8.11 -43.39
C TYR A 61 10.23 -8.74 -42.00
N ASP A 62 10.72 -7.92 -41.07
CA ASP A 62 11.04 -8.32 -39.70
C ASP A 62 9.90 -8.00 -38.71
N ASP A 63 8.88 -7.24 -39.11
CA ASP A 63 7.71 -6.95 -38.29
C ASP A 63 6.50 -7.83 -38.68
N PRO A 64 5.88 -8.54 -37.72
CA PRO A 64 4.69 -9.36 -37.97
C PRO A 64 3.50 -8.60 -38.59
N ARG A 65 3.44 -7.26 -38.45
CA ARG A 65 2.45 -6.40 -39.12
C ARG A 65 2.67 -6.30 -40.62
N ILE A 66 3.91 -6.40 -41.09
CA ILE A 66 4.26 -6.36 -42.51
C ILE A 66 4.02 -7.75 -43.12
N LEU A 67 4.34 -8.83 -42.41
CA LEU A 67 4.04 -10.20 -42.83
C LEU A 67 2.54 -10.44 -43.10
N ARG A 68 1.64 -9.72 -42.41
CA ARG A 68 0.19 -9.77 -42.64
C ARG A 68 -0.25 -9.13 -43.96
N LYS A 69 0.54 -8.18 -44.48
CA LYS A 69 0.22 -7.49 -45.73
C LYS A 69 0.64 -8.29 -46.95
N LEU A 70 1.46 -9.33 -46.76
CA LEU A 70 1.88 -10.24 -47.81
C LEU A 70 0.69 -11.07 -48.26
N LYS A 71 0.35 -10.92 -49.53
CA LYS A 71 -0.63 -11.75 -50.22
C LYS A 71 0.06 -13.03 -50.69
N LYS A 72 -0.76 -14.02 -51.02
CA LYS A 72 -0.29 -15.27 -51.64
C LYS A 72 0.66 -15.01 -52.81
N LEU A 73 0.29 -14.07 -53.68
CA LEU A 73 1.10 -13.67 -54.83
C LEU A 73 2.49 -13.11 -54.43
N ASP A 74 2.57 -12.32 -53.34
CA ASP A 74 3.85 -11.77 -52.87
C ASP A 74 4.78 -12.89 -52.38
N LEU A 75 4.21 -13.92 -51.73
CA LEU A 75 4.94 -15.08 -51.23
C LEU A 75 5.37 -16.03 -52.36
N GLU A 76 4.57 -16.15 -53.42
CA GLU A 76 4.92 -16.92 -54.63
C GLU A 76 6.03 -16.23 -55.42
N ILE A 77 5.91 -14.92 -55.68
CA ILE A 77 6.82 -14.20 -56.56
C ILE A 77 8.14 -13.85 -55.86
N ASN A 78 8.06 -13.23 -54.68
CA ASN A 78 9.26 -12.66 -54.04
C ASN A 78 10.03 -13.70 -53.21
N PHE A 79 9.34 -14.74 -52.74
CA PHE A 79 9.92 -15.77 -51.87
C PHE A 79 9.96 -17.15 -52.50
N SER A 80 9.35 -17.35 -53.69
CA SER A 80 9.30 -18.63 -54.40
C SER A 80 8.72 -19.76 -53.55
N MET A 81 7.74 -19.42 -52.70
CA MET A 81 7.09 -20.37 -51.81
C MET A 81 6.07 -21.21 -52.58
N LYS A 82 5.97 -22.50 -52.25
CA LYS A 82 4.94 -23.38 -52.84
C LYS A 82 3.58 -23.10 -52.20
N GLU A 83 2.49 -23.31 -52.92
CA GLU A 83 1.13 -23.07 -52.44
C GLU A 83 0.83 -23.70 -51.07
N LYS A 84 1.22 -24.96 -50.87
CA LYS A 84 1.07 -25.68 -49.57
C LYS A 84 1.88 -25.05 -48.43
N GLU A 85 3.02 -24.43 -48.77
CA GLU A 85 3.88 -23.72 -47.82
C GLU A 85 3.26 -22.36 -47.46
N ILE A 86 2.69 -21.66 -48.44
CA ILE A 86 2.03 -20.37 -48.26
C ILE A 86 0.81 -20.51 -47.37
N ASP A 87 -0.05 -21.51 -47.60
CA ASP A 87 -1.23 -21.72 -46.78
C ASP A 87 -0.86 -22.01 -45.33
N LYS A 88 0.22 -22.78 -45.10
CA LYS A 88 0.75 -23.05 -43.76
C LYS A 88 1.32 -21.79 -43.11
N PHE A 89 2.05 -20.97 -43.87
CA PHE A 89 2.61 -19.71 -43.41
C PHE A 89 1.53 -18.69 -43.03
N LEU A 90 0.57 -18.43 -43.93
CA LEU A 90 -0.53 -17.51 -43.66
C LEU A 90 -1.39 -17.98 -42.49
N LYS A 91 -1.56 -19.29 -42.30
CA LYS A 91 -2.24 -19.87 -41.14
C LYS A 91 -1.45 -19.66 -39.83
N SER A 92 -0.13 -19.81 -39.84
CA SER A 92 0.73 -19.52 -38.67
C SER A 92 0.75 -18.03 -38.34
N VAL A 93 0.89 -17.16 -39.35
CA VAL A 93 0.79 -15.70 -39.19
C VAL A 93 -0.58 -15.30 -38.62
N ALA A 94 -1.66 -15.94 -39.06
CA ALA A 94 -3.00 -15.70 -38.53
C ALA A 94 -3.15 -16.14 -37.06
N ARG A 95 -2.48 -17.22 -36.64
CA ARG A 95 -2.48 -17.70 -35.24
C ARG A 95 -1.70 -16.81 -34.29
N LEU A 96 -0.70 -16.09 -34.78
CA LEU A 96 0.10 -15.16 -33.98
C LEU A 96 -0.60 -13.85 -33.69
N VAL A 97 -1.73 -13.56 -34.34
CA VAL A 97 -2.50 -12.33 -34.10
C VAL A 97 -3.93 -12.60 -33.58
N PRO A 98 -4.09 -13.09 -32.34
CA PRO A 98 -5.25 -12.81 -31.52
C PRO A 98 -5.23 -11.35 -30.98
N GLU A 99 -4.08 -10.66 -31.04
CA GLU A 99 -3.88 -9.43 -30.27
C GLU A 99 -4.76 -8.25 -30.67
N VAL A 100 -5.15 -8.08 -31.94
CA VAL A 100 -5.94 -6.89 -32.33
C VAL A 100 -7.40 -7.02 -31.90
N LYS A 101 -8.00 -8.20 -32.06
CA LYS A 101 -9.35 -8.47 -31.54
C LYS A 101 -9.34 -8.43 -30.01
N LYS A 102 -8.36 -9.09 -29.37
CA LYS A 102 -8.18 -9.04 -27.91
C LYS A 102 -7.94 -7.62 -27.39
N LYS A 103 -7.16 -6.77 -28.08
CA LYS A 103 -6.96 -5.36 -27.72
C LYS A 103 -8.22 -4.52 -27.89
N LYS A 104 -8.99 -4.74 -28.96
CA LYS A 104 -10.29 -4.06 -29.16
C LYS A 104 -11.32 -4.47 -28.11
N GLU A 105 -11.41 -5.77 -27.80
CA GLU A 105 -12.28 -6.30 -26.74
C GLU A 105 -11.85 -5.81 -25.35
N LYS A 106 -10.55 -5.84 -25.04
CA LYS A 106 -10.00 -5.28 -23.80
C LYS A 106 -10.31 -3.80 -23.68
N LYS A 107 -10.11 -3.02 -24.76
CA LYS A 107 -10.47 -1.59 -24.80
C LYS A 107 -11.96 -1.39 -24.53
N LYS A 108 -12.84 -2.11 -25.26
CA LYS A 108 -14.29 -2.03 -25.04
C LYS A 108 -14.69 -2.39 -23.60
N LYS A 109 -14.00 -3.35 -22.97
CA LYS A 109 -14.21 -3.69 -21.56
C LYS A 109 -13.78 -2.55 -20.65
N VAL A 110 -12.60 -1.96 -20.87
CA VAL A 110 -12.10 -0.82 -20.09
C VAL A 110 -13.02 0.39 -20.23
N ASP A 111 -13.48 0.72 -21.45
CA ASP A 111 -14.41 1.83 -21.70
C ASP A 111 -15.72 1.64 -20.90
N LYS A 112 -16.27 0.41 -20.87
CA LYS A 112 -17.44 0.09 -20.03
C LYS A 112 -17.18 0.21 -18.52
N LEU A 113 -15.99 -0.18 -18.07
CA LEU A 113 -15.61 -0.04 -16.66
C LEU A 113 -15.45 1.44 -16.28
N LEU A 114 -15.01 2.28 -17.23
CA LEU A 114 -14.95 3.73 -17.04
C LEU A 114 -16.33 4.36 -16.95
N GLU A 115 -17.26 3.96 -17.83
CA GLU A 115 -18.67 4.36 -17.74
C GLU A 115 -19.26 4.00 -16.36
N ARG A 116 -19.11 2.73 -15.95
CA ARG A 116 -19.56 2.27 -14.63
C ARG A 116 -18.89 3.03 -13.49
N ARG A 117 -17.59 3.28 -13.57
CA ARG A 117 -16.84 4.06 -12.56
C ARG A 117 -17.42 5.46 -12.40
N ASN A 118 -17.80 6.12 -13.50
CA ASN A 118 -18.30 7.49 -13.47
C ASN A 118 -19.72 7.61 -12.89
N GLU A 119 -20.50 6.52 -12.93
CA GLU A 119 -21.83 6.41 -12.29
C GLU A 119 -21.75 6.28 -10.77
N LEU A 120 -20.61 5.81 -10.22
CA LEU A 120 -20.46 5.61 -8.78
C LEU A 120 -20.37 6.95 -8.05
N THR A 121 -21.16 7.07 -6.99
CA THR A 121 -21.21 8.26 -6.13
C THR A 121 -20.38 8.09 -4.86
N PHE A 122 -20.27 6.87 -4.34
CA PHE A 122 -19.51 6.56 -3.14
C PHE A 122 -18.07 6.14 -3.48
N GLY A 123 -17.13 6.41 -2.58
CA GLY A 123 -15.77 5.92 -2.70
C GLY A 123 -14.87 6.29 -1.53
N ARG A 124 -13.57 6.12 -1.73
CA ARG A 124 -12.53 6.47 -0.75
C ARG A 124 -11.53 7.47 -1.32
N LEU A 125 -11.24 8.50 -0.54
CA LEU A 125 -10.10 9.37 -0.71
C LEU A 125 -8.87 8.66 -0.16
N ILE A 126 -7.87 8.45 -1.00
CA ILE A 126 -6.59 7.84 -0.62
C ILE A 126 -5.51 8.89 -0.82
N VAL A 127 -4.70 9.05 0.22
CA VAL A 127 -3.53 9.94 0.24
C VAL A 127 -2.29 9.07 0.12
N ASP A 128 -1.38 9.43 -0.77
CA ASP A 128 -0.14 8.71 -1.03
C ASP A 128 0.72 8.65 0.25
N GLY A 129 1.10 7.44 0.64
CA GLY A 129 1.91 7.20 1.84
C GLY A 129 1.18 7.38 3.17
N ALA A 130 -0.11 7.72 3.19
CA ALA A 130 -0.91 7.79 4.40
C ALA A 130 -1.57 6.43 4.71
N PRO A 131 -1.58 6.00 5.98
CA PRO A 131 -2.22 4.76 6.38
C PRO A 131 -3.76 4.84 6.39
N ALA A 132 -4.30 6.06 6.46
CA ALA A 132 -5.72 6.34 6.50
C ALA A 132 -6.33 6.49 5.09
N ASN A 133 -7.62 6.18 4.99
CA ASN A 133 -8.44 6.52 3.84
C ASN A 133 -9.80 7.01 4.32
N TYR A 134 -10.42 7.90 3.56
CA TYR A 134 -11.62 8.62 4.01
C TYR A 134 -12.78 8.39 3.05
N GLN A 135 -13.95 8.07 3.58
CA GLN A 135 -15.12 7.89 2.72
C GLN A 135 -15.58 9.23 2.15
N TYR A 136 -16.09 9.18 0.92
CA TYR A 136 -16.70 10.35 0.29
C TYR A 136 -17.99 10.02 -0.47
N ILE A 137 -18.81 11.04 -0.69
CA ILE A 137 -19.92 11.04 -1.65
C ILE A 137 -19.72 12.14 -2.69
N LYS A 138 -19.78 11.78 -3.97
CA LYS A 138 -19.76 12.69 -5.13
C LYS A 138 -21.01 13.57 -5.11
N ALA A 139 -20.82 14.87 -5.32
CA ALA A 139 -21.92 15.82 -5.47
C ALA A 139 -22.85 15.43 -6.63
N SER A 140 -24.09 15.94 -6.62
CA SER A 140 -25.02 15.78 -7.75
C SER A 140 -24.67 16.65 -8.96
N PHE A 141 -23.56 17.39 -8.87
CA PHE A 141 -23.06 18.31 -9.88
C PHE A 141 -21.53 18.25 -9.95
N GLY A 142 -20.95 18.92 -10.95
CA GLY A 142 -19.52 18.83 -11.23
C GLY A 142 -19.21 17.83 -12.34
N GLY A 143 -17.93 17.63 -12.60
CA GLY A 143 -17.43 16.66 -13.59
C GLY A 143 -17.21 15.26 -13.02
N ASP A 144 -16.74 14.39 -13.91
CA ASP A 144 -16.30 13.04 -13.55
C ASP A 144 -15.07 13.06 -12.67
N LEU A 145 -14.92 12.02 -11.85
CA LEU A 145 -13.78 11.88 -10.95
C LEU A 145 -12.52 11.58 -11.77
N PRO A 146 -11.38 12.21 -11.46
CA PRO A 146 -10.16 12.02 -12.25
C PRO A 146 -9.57 10.61 -12.09
N LEU A 147 -8.81 10.16 -13.11
CA LEU A 147 -8.10 8.87 -13.14
C LEU A 147 -6.62 8.98 -12.70
N ARG A 148 -6.25 10.09 -12.04
CA ARG A 148 -4.89 10.35 -11.58
C ARG A 148 -4.92 11.06 -10.23
N SER A 149 -3.82 10.98 -9.50
CA SER A 149 -3.62 11.72 -8.26
C SER A 149 -3.20 13.17 -8.52
N TYR A 150 -3.54 14.05 -7.59
CA TYR A 150 -3.17 15.46 -7.57
C TYR A 150 -2.62 15.83 -6.20
N GLU A 151 -1.77 16.85 -6.15
CA GLU A 151 -1.39 17.48 -4.87
C GLU A 151 -2.63 18.01 -4.15
N ILE A 152 -2.67 17.81 -2.84
CA ILE A 152 -3.72 18.35 -1.98
C ILE A 152 -3.32 19.76 -1.55
N GLN A 153 -4.30 20.65 -1.51
CA GLN A 153 -4.15 21.96 -0.90
C GLN A 153 -5.36 22.34 -0.06
N PHE A 154 -5.15 22.87 1.14
CA PHE A 154 -6.23 23.48 1.93
C PHE A 154 -6.53 24.89 1.40
N SER A 155 -7.80 25.28 1.42
CA SER A 155 -8.22 26.61 0.99
C SER A 155 -7.63 27.69 1.90
N ASP A 156 -7.10 28.77 1.31
CA ASP A 156 -6.48 29.91 2.02
C ASP A 156 -7.38 30.56 3.10
N ASN A 157 -8.70 30.36 3.02
CA ASN A 157 -9.70 30.90 3.95
C ASN A 157 -10.53 29.81 4.67
N ASP A 158 -10.05 28.56 4.64
CA ASP A 158 -10.66 27.32 5.13
C ASP A 158 -11.97 26.90 4.49
N TYR A 159 -12.87 27.84 4.17
CA TYR A 159 -14.22 27.56 3.71
C TYR A 159 -14.35 27.55 2.19
N GLY A 160 -13.33 27.90 1.42
CA GLY A 160 -13.38 27.88 -0.04
C GLY A 160 -14.41 28.83 -0.66
N CYS A 161 -14.84 29.86 0.07
CA CYS A 161 -15.88 30.79 -0.41
C CYS A 161 -15.35 31.88 -1.36
N SER A 162 -14.04 31.92 -1.58
CA SER A 162 -13.37 32.85 -2.49
C SER A 162 -12.20 32.14 -3.17
N LYS A 163 -11.64 32.80 -4.18
CA LYS A 163 -10.49 32.28 -4.93
C LYS A 163 -9.31 31.99 -3.98
N SER A 164 -8.66 30.83 -4.17
CA SER A 164 -7.40 30.46 -3.52
C SER A 164 -6.24 30.75 -4.47
N THR A 165 -5.09 31.14 -3.91
CA THR A 165 -3.93 31.61 -4.67
C THR A 165 -3.12 30.49 -5.33
N SER A 166 -3.15 29.27 -4.79
CA SER A 166 -2.26 28.18 -5.23
C SER A 166 -2.99 26.92 -5.69
N ALA A 167 -4.29 27.00 -6.00
CA ALA A 167 -5.10 25.82 -6.29
C ALA A 167 -4.92 25.23 -7.70
N GLU A 168 -4.13 25.86 -8.58
CA GLU A 168 -4.03 25.48 -9.99
C GLU A 168 -3.55 24.03 -10.19
N GLY A 169 -4.40 23.20 -10.79
CA GLY A 169 -4.10 21.78 -11.02
C GLY A 169 -4.07 20.92 -9.77
N ARG A 170 -4.62 21.37 -8.64
CA ARG A 170 -4.61 20.68 -7.34
C ARG A 170 -6.00 20.21 -6.90
N ILE A 171 -6.05 19.35 -5.89
CA ILE A 171 -7.25 19.11 -5.09
C ILE A 171 -7.35 20.24 -4.07
N LEU A 172 -8.39 21.07 -4.18
CA LEU A 172 -8.67 22.09 -3.16
C LEU A 172 -9.58 21.50 -2.08
N VAL A 173 -9.19 21.62 -0.82
CA VAL A 173 -9.94 21.17 0.35
C VAL A 173 -10.57 22.38 1.03
N ALA A 174 -11.86 22.28 1.33
CA ALA A 174 -12.61 23.32 2.01
C ALA A 174 -13.55 22.72 3.07
N LEU A 175 -13.81 23.47 4.14
CA LEU A 175 -14.78 23.11 5.16
C LEU A 175 -16.21 23.40 4.69
N ARG A 176 -17.16 22.58 5.13
CA ARG A 176 -18.60 22.84 4.97
C ARG A 176 -19.01 24.12 5.73
N GLY A 177 -20.03 24.82 5.23
CA GLY A 177 -20.58 26.03 5.86
C GLY A 177 -20.11 27.34 5.22
N LYS A 178 -20.55 28.48 5.80
CA LYS A 178 -20.32 29.88 5.37
C LYS A 178 -20.89 30.31 4.00
N CYS A 179 -20.83 29.46 2.99
CA CYS A 179 -21.35 29.68 1.64
C CYS A 179 -21.90 28.37 1.06
N THR A 180 -22.62 28.47 -0.05
CA THR A 180 -23.22 27.33 -0.74
C THR A 180 -22.16 26.43 -1.40
N TYR A 181 -22.48 25.15 -1.62
CA TYR A 181 -21.57 24.23 -2.31
C TYR A 181 -21.25 24.67 -3.75
N LEU A 182 -22.21 25.31 -4.42
CA LEU A 182 -22.01 25.85 -5.77
C LEU A 182 -21.04 27.03 -5.77
N GLU A 183 -21.12 27.92 -4.79
CA GLU A 183 -20.15 29.01 -4.61
C GLU A 183 -18.75 28.47 -4.36
N LYS A 184 -18.59 27.47 -3.49
CA LYS A 184 -17.29 26.80 -3.25
C LYS A 184 -16.72 26.19 -4.53
N ALA A 185 -17.55 25.47 -5.29
CA ALA A 185 -17.14 24.81 -6.53
C ALA A 185 -16.73 25.82 -7.61
N LYS A 186 -17.46 26.93 -7.75
CA LYS A 186 -17.10 28.02 -8.66
C LYS A 186 -15.81 28.72 -8.24
N ALA A 187 -15.63 28.97 -6.94
CA ALA A 187 -14.41 29.57 -6.42
C ALA A 187 -13.20 28.65 -6.69
N ALA A 188 -13.33 27.35 -6.41
CA ALA A 188 -12.30 26.35 -6.69
C ALA A 188 -11.97 26.27 -8.19
N GLU A 189 -12.97 26.19 -9.07
CA GLU A 189 -12.79 26.17 -10.52
C GLU A 189 -12.11 27.46 -11.03
N SER A 190 -12.53 28.62 -10.53
CA SER A 190 -11.90 29.91 -10.87
C SER A 190 -10.46 30.07 -10.35
N SER A 191 -10.08 29.22 -9.39
CA SER A 191 -8.72 29.08 -8.85
C SER A 191 -7.89 28.07 -9.64
N GLY A 192 -8.47 27.41 -10.65
CA GLY A 192 -7.81 26.39 -11.47
C GLY A 192 -7.74 25.01 -10.80
N ALA A 193 -8.48 24.79 -9.71
CA ALA A 193 -8.52 23.48 -9.04
C ALA A 193 -8.97 22.38 -9.99
N ALA A 194 -8.38 21.20 -9.87
CA ALA A 194 -8.83 20.02 -10.61
C ALA A 194 -10.04 19.35 -9.94
N VAL A 195 -10.11 19.44 -8.61
CA VAL A 195 -11.10 18.78 -7.76
C VAL A 195 -11.38 19.69 -6.56
N LEU A 196 -12.62 19.72 -6.10
CA LEU A 196 -13.00 20.28 -4.80
C LEU A 196 -13.41 19.15 -3.84
N ILE A 197 -12.74 19.09 -2.70
CA ILE A 197 -13.16 18.31 -1.54
C ILE A 197 -13.81 19.25 -0.53
N VAL A 198 -15.04 18.94 -0.14
CA VAL A 198 -15.71 19.57 1.00
C VAL A 198 -15.66 18.62 2.19
N ILE A 199 -15.10 19.04 3.32
CA ILE A 199 -15.10 18.25 4.55
C ILE A 199 -16.40 18.51 5.30
N ASN A 200 -17.10 17.44 5.69
CA ASN A 200 -18.27 17.55 6.53
C ASN A 200 -17.87 18.01 7.93
N GLU A 201 -18.33 19.20 8.36
CA GLU A 201 -18.06 19.68 9.72
C GLU A 201 -18.91 18.96 10.78
N ASP A 202 -20.03 18.37 10.38
CA ASP A 202 -20.86 17.57 11.29
C ASP A 202 -20.34 16.13 11.33
N ASN A 203 -20.35 15.52 12.52
CA ASN A 203 -20.13 14.07 12.72
C ASN A 203 -21.26 13.18 12.17
N GLY A 204 -22.17 13.77 11.38
CA GLY A 204 -23.29 13.07 10.77
C GLY A 204 -22.92 12.34 9.49
N ASP A 205 -23.88 11.58 8.98
CA ASP A 205 -23.73 10.80 7.77
C ASP A 205 -23.37 11.66 6.55
N LEU A 206 -22.64 11.04 5.62
CA LEU A 206 -22.42 11.63 4.31
C LEU A 206 -23.75 11.71 3.56
N PHE A 207 -23.93 12.79 2.81
CA PHE A 207 -25.06 12.98 1.91
C PHE A 207 -24.59 13.51 0.57
N GLN A 208 -25.40 13.30 -0.46
CA GLN A 208 -25.11 13.84 -1.77
C GLN A 208 -25.28 15.36 -1.76
N LEU A 209 -24.21 16.10 -2.03
CA LEU A 209 -24.23 17.57 -2.08
C LEU A 209 -25.17 18.05 -3.20
N PRO A 210 -26.27 18.75 -2.90
CA PRO A 210 -27.08 19.37 -3.92
C PRO A 210 -26.38 20.63 -4.44
N ALA A 211 -26.64 20.98 -5.70
CA ALA A 211 -26.18 22.26 -6.25
C ALA A 211 -26.76 23.49 -5.52
N GLY A 212 -27.78 23.31 -4.68
CA GLY A 212 -28.41 24.40 -3.92
C GLY A 212 -29.20 25.38 -4.80
N ARG A 213 -29.56 24.99 -6.02
CA ARG A 213 -30.56 25.69 -6.83
C ARG A 213 -31.91 25.52 -6.13
N GLY A 214 -32.39 26.54 -5.44
CA GLY A 214 -33.83 26.61 -5.14
C GLY A 214 -34.63 26.52 -6.44
N ASP A 215 -35.90 26.14 -6.35
CA ASP A 215 -36.78 25.92 -7.52
C ASP A 215 -36.91 27.16 -8.43
N ASP A 216 -36.50 28.34 -7.95
CA ASP A 216 -36.67 29.64 -8.62
C ASP A 216 -35.36 30.25 -9.17
N ALA A 217 -34.25 29.51 -9.24
CA ALA A 217 -32.98 30.07 -9.70
C ALA A 217 -32.87 30.19 -11.24
N GLU A 218 -33.40 31.29 -11.78
CA GLU A 218 -33.03 31.83 -13.11
C GLU A 218 -31.59 32.35 -13.07
N ASP A 219 -30.61 31.46 -13.13
CA ASP A 219 -29.23 31.89 -13.37
C ASP A 219 -28.57 31.06 -14.46
N SER A 220 -28.37 31.74 -15.58
CA SER A 220 -27.65 31.31 -16.80
C SER A 220 -26.17 30.94 -16.59
N ALA A 221 -25.72 30.87 -15.33
CA ALA A 221 -24.35 30.54 -14.97
C ALA A 221 -24.04 29.06 -15.24
N SER A 222 -22.93 28.81 -15.95
CA SER A 222 -22.42 27.47 -16.22
C SER A 222 -22.18 26.70 -14.92
N MET A 223 -22.56 25.43 -14.91
CA MET A 223 -22.22 24.52 -13.83
C MET A 223 -20.70 24.30 -13.81
N PRO A 224 -20.09 24.18 -12.62
CA PRO A 224 -18.68 23.85 -12.52
C PRO A 224 -18.42 22.49 -13.16
N THR A 225 -17.29 22.38 -13.82
CA THR A 225 -16.83 21.19 -14.55
C THR A 225 -15.85 20.35 -13.75
N ILE A 226 -15.32 20.90 -12.65
CA ILE A 226 -14.46 20.17 -11.70
C ILE A 226 -15.27 19.14 -10.93
N SER A 227 -14.63 18.06 -10.49
CA SER A 227 -15.29 17.08 -9.63
C SER A 227 -15.45 17.64 -8.22
N VAL A 228 -16.60 17.40 -7.59
CA VAL A 228 -16.90 17.86 -6.23
C VAL A 228 -17.32 16.67 -5.38
N VAL A 229 -16.74 16.53 -4.19
CA VAL A 229 -17.08 15.46 -3.23
C VAL A 229 -17.25 16.00 -1.81
N LEU A 230 -18.10 15.35 -1.02
CA LEU A 230 -18.17 15.50 0.43
C LEU A 230 -17.39 14.37 1.10
N VAL A 231 -16.44 14.69 1.97
CA VAL A 231 -15.62 13.75 2.74
C VAL A 231 -16.04 13.78 4.22
N GLN A 232 -15.90 12.65 4.92
CA GLN A 232 -16.24 12.51 6.33
C GLN A 232 -15.47 13.46 7.25
N HIS A 233 -16.06 13.76 8.41
CA HIS A 233 -15.48 14.65 9.41
C HIS A 233 -14.13 14.17 9.94
N ASN A 234 -13.95 12.85 10.08
CA ASN A 234 -12.70 12.24 10.54
C ASN A 234 -11.48 12.49 9.61
N ALA A 235 -11.69 13.04 8.42
CA ALA A 235 -10.60 13.51 7.56
C ALA A 235 -10.05 14.88 7.98
N MET A 236 -10.76 15.62 8.82
CA MET A 236 -10.47 17.03 9.09
C MET A 236 -9.09 17.23 9.71
N ALA A 237 -8.78 16.56 10.82
CA ALA A 237 -7.49 16.72 11.49
C ALA A 237 -6.34 16.37 10.57
N ALA A 238 -6.43 15.23 9.88
CA ALA A 238 -5.38 14.76 8.97
C ALA A 238 -5.18 15.67 7.76
N LEU A 239 -6.25 16.06 7.06
CA LEU A 239 -6.13 16.90 5.86
C LEU A 239 -5.75 18.35 6.16
N LYS A 240 -6.00 18.84 7.38
CA LYS A 240 -5.50 20.16 7.81
C LYS A 240 -4.00 20.14 8.06
N GLU A 241 -3.50 19.07 8.69
CA GLU A 241 -2.07 18.96 9.03
C GLU A 241 -1.22 18.48 7.86
N ILE A 242 -1.83 17.94 6.80
CA ILE A 242 -1.05 17.32 5.72
C ILE A 242 -0.08 18.29 5.05
N GLU A 243 -0.43 19.55 4.83
CA GLU A 243 0.48 20.52 4.19
C GLU A 243 1.68 20.87 5.08
N ASN A 244 1.48 20.88 6.41
CA ASN A 244 2.55 21.13 7.37
C ASN A 244 3.56 20.00 7.37
N PHE A 245 3.11 18.78 7.11
CA PHE A 245 3.94 17.59 7.19
C PHE A 245 4.49 17.17 5.82
N ASP A 246 3.64 17.10 4.81
CA ASP A 246 3.99 16.76 3.43
C ASP A 246 3.30 17.73 2.46
N PRO A 247 3.95 18.86 2.14
CA PRO A 247 3.39 19.89 1.26
C PRO A 247 3.22 19.42 -0.20
N PHE A 248 3.73 18.24 -0.55
CA PHE A 248 3.59 17.64 -1.88
C PHE A 248 2.71 16.40 -1.86
N ALA A 249 2.02 16.14 -0.75
CA ALA A 249 1.15 14.99 -0.60
C ALA A 249 0.13 14.92 -1.73
N ARG A 250 0.08 13.77 -2.39
CA ARG A 250 -0.85 13.52 -3.49
C ARG A 250 -2.02 12.71 -2.98
N ALA A 251 -3.22 12.98 -3.49
CA ALA A 251 -4.38 12.16 -3.25
C ALA A 251 -5.16 11.84 -4.50
N MET A 252 -5.97 10.80 -4.40
CA MET A 252 -6.88 10.37 -5.44
C MET A 252 -8.22 9.93 -4.85
N LEU A 253 -9.27 10.21 -5.59
CA LEU A 253 -10.63 9.74 -5.31
C LEU A 253 -10.84 8.42 -6.06
N ILE A 254 -11.09 7.35 -5.29
CA ILE A 254 -11.32 6.01 -5.82
C ILE A 254 -12.79 5.64 -5.61
N PRO A 255 -13.61 5.62 -6.68
CA PRO A 255 -15.01 5.20 -6.60
C PRO A 255 -15.10 3.71 -6.29
N GLN A 256 -16.04 3.34 -5.42
CA GLN A 256 -16.25 1.95 -5.01
C GLN A 256 -17.70 1.53 -5.26
N ASP A 257 -17.88 0.32 -5.78
CA ASP A 257 -19.18 -0.35 -5.87
C ASP A 257 -19.35 -1.16 -4.60
N CYS A 258 -20.31 -0.78 -3.76
CA CYS A 258 -20.52 -1.37 -2.45
C CYS A 258 -21.86 -2.09 -2.39
N ASN A 259 -21.83 -3.29 -1.81
CA ASN A 259 -22.99 -4.12 -1.50
C ASN A 259 -22.88 -4.65 -0.07
N ASP A 260 -23.79 -5.54 0.32
CA ASP A 260 -23.79 -6.16 1.65
C ASP A 260 -22.50 -6.98 1.93
N ASP A 261 -21.84 -7.48 0.88
CA ASP A 261 -20.61 -8.27 0.97
C ASP A 261 -19.33 -7.42 1.02
N GLY A 262 -19.44 -6.10 0.88
CA GLY A 262 -18.32 -5.15 0.96
C GLY A 262 -18.21 -4.20 -0.23
N CYS A 263 -17.05 -3.57 -0.36
CA CYS A 263 -16.78 -2.55 -1.37
C CYS A 263 -15.67 -2.98 -2.31
N MET A 264 -15.88 -2.84 -3.62
CA MET A 264 -14.91 -3.19 -4.65
C MET A 264 -14.56 -2.02 -5.56
N THR A 265 -13.30 -1.97 -5.97
CA THR A 265 -12.81 -1.02 -6.98
C THR A 265 -13.08 -1.56 -8.38
N VAL A 266 -13.70 -0.76 -9.25
CA VAL A 266 -14.20 -1.24 -10.55
C VAL A 266 -13.17 -1.08 -11.68
N HIS A 267 -12.37 -0.02 -11.67
CA HIS A 267 -11.48 0.31 -12.78
C HIS A 267 -10.01 -0.10 -12.49
N PRO A 268 -9.29 -0.70 -13.46
CA PRO A 268 -7.93 -1.20 -13.22
C PRO A 268 -6.93 -0.13 -12.76
N THR A 269 -7.03 1.09 -13.29
CA THR A 269 -6.16 2.21 -12.87
C THR A 269 -6.35 2.56 -11.40
N ASP A 270 -7.58 2.49 -10.88
CA ASP A 270 -7.83 2.75 -9.47
C ASP A 270 -7.22 1.64 -8.61
N PHE A 271 -7.32 0.37 -9.03
CA PHE A 271 -6.68 -0.76 -8.34
C PHE A 271 -5.14 -0.61 -8.28
N ASP A 272 -4.53 -0.28 -9.42
CA ASP A 272 -3.08 -0.11 -9.52
C ASP A 272 -2.58 1.01 -8.61
N ILE A 273 -3.32 2.13 -8.53
CA ILE A 273 -2.97 3.28 -7.68
C ILE A 273 -3.22 2.96 -6.21
N MET A 274 -4.37 2.36 -5.87
CA MET A 274 -4.66 1.94 -4.50
C MET A 274 -3.55 1.02 -3.96
N SER A 275 -3.08 0.08 -4.76
CA SER A 275 -1.99 -0.81 -4.37
C SER A 275 -0.63 -0.11 -4.25
N GLN A 276 -0.41 1.00 -4.95
CA GLN A 276 0.83 1.79 -4.86
C GLN A 276 0.84 2.68 -3.61
N PHE A 277 -0.32 3.21 -3.23
CA PHE A 277 -0.46 4.11 -2.08
C PHE A 277 -0.58 3.38 -0.75
N ASP A 278 -0.80 2.06 -0.77
CA ASP A 278 -1.00 1.26 0.43
C ASP A 278 0.27 1.19 1.30
N SER A 279 0.21 1.90 2.44
CA SER A 279 1.25 1.96 3.46
C SER A 279 0.89 1.18 4.73
N SER A 280 0.06 0.13 4.62
CA SER A 280 -0.43 -0.68 5.76
C SER A 280 0.66 -1.39 6.56
N GLY A 281 1.86 -1.56 6.00
CA GLY A 281 3.01 -2.14 6.67
C GLY A 281 4.30 -1.88 5.90
N GLY A 282 5.41 -2.43 6.40
CA GLY A 282 6.72 -2.25 5.77
C GLY A 282 7.88 -2.66 6.64
N LYS A 283 9.07 -2.15 6.32
CA LYS A 283 10.29 -2.30 7.12
C LYS A 283 10.78 -0.94 7.61
N LEU A 284 11.17 -0.90 8.87
CA LEU A 284 11.83 0.19 9.55
C LEU A 284 13.30 -0.19 9.74
N PHE A 285 14.18 0.67 9.27
CA PHE A 285 15.62 0.51 9.39
C PHE A 285 16.14 1.54 10.39
N VAL A 286 16.82 1.11 11.44
CA VAL A 286 17.38 1.99 12.48
C VAL A 286 18.90 1.89 12.44
N SER A 287 19.51 3.03 12.13
CA SER A 287 20.97 3.17 12.07
C SER A 287 21.54 3.52 13.45
N GLY A 288 22.79 3.10 13.70
CA GLY A 288 23.52 3.45 14.91
C GLY A 288 23.75 2.30 15.91
N ALA A 289 23.37 1.06 15.59
CA ALA A 289 23.68 -0.10 16.43
C ALA A 289 25.13 -0.59 16.22
N GLU A 290 25.78 -1.02 17.30
CA GLU A 290 27.05 -1.76 17.18
C GLU A 290 26.80 -3.05 16.39
N GLY A 291 27.39 -3.16 15.19
CA GLY A 291 27.24 -4.34 14.32
C GLY A 291 26.32 -4.18 13.11
N GLY A 292 25.72 -3.00 12.90
CA GLY A 292 24.99 -2.69 11.66
C GLY A 292 23.68 -1.94 11.88
N GLU A 293 22.80 -2.02 10.88
CA GLU A 293 21.46 -1.45 10.91
C GLU A 293 20.47 -2.47 11.49
N LEU A 294 19.63 -2.05 12.43
CA LEU A 294 18.52 -2.88 12.93
C LEU A 294 17.34 -2.79 11.96
N VAL A 295 16.69 -3.91 11.70
CA VAL A 295 15.53 -3.98 10.80
C VAL A 295 14.33 -4.51 11.57
N ALA A 296 13.25 -3.74 11.61
CA ALA A 296 11.97 -4.14 12.17
C ALA A 296 10.91 -4.18 11.07
N GLU A 297 10.07 -5.21 11.06
CA GLU A 297 8.80 -5.12 10.33
C GLU A 297 7.80 -4.30 11.12
N PHE A 298 6.94 -3.57 10.41
CA PHE A 298 5.89 -2.79 11.05
C PHE A 298 4.53 -2.98 10.40
N LEU A 299 3.50 -2.75 11.20
CA LEU A 299 2.14 -2.45 10.75
C LEU A 299 1.78 -1.00 11.06
N SER A 300 1.14 -0.31 10.13
CA SER A 300 0.65 1.03 10.37
C SER A 300 -0.73 1.01 11.07
N SER A 301 -1.05 2.07 11.79
CA SER A 301 -2.41 2.39 12.23
C SER A 301 -3.42 2.42 11.07
N SER A 302 -4.72 2.48 11.37
CA SER A 302 -5.78 2.76 10.38
C SER A 302 -6.05 4.26 10.18
N PHE A 303 -5.29 5.10 10.88
CA PHE A 303 -5.40 6.56 10.91
C PHE A 303 -4.03 7.21 10.80
N GLY A 304 -4.03 8.51 10.53
CA GLY A 304 -2.82 9.33 10.41
C GLY A 304 -2.54 9.77 8.98
N ILE A 305 -1.65 10.76 8.86
CA ILE A 305 -1.16 11.33 7.59
C ILE A 305 0.02 10.53 7.04
N THR A 306 0.65 11.06 6.00
CA THR A 306 1.79 10.48 5.29
C THR A 306 2.91 10.01 6.22
N ILE A 307 3.31 8.76 6.08
CA ILE A 307 4.49 8.20 6.75
C ILE A 307 5.75 8.70 6.01
N PRO A 308 6.67 9.42 6.70
CA PRO A 308 7.90 9.90 6.08
C PRO A 308 8.82 8.74 5.70
N ASP A 309 9.66 8.93 4.69
CA ASP A 309 10.64 7.92 4.28
C ASP A 309 11.85 7.87 5.22
N GLU A 310 12.16 8.98 5.90
CA GLU A 310 13.24 9.10 6.88
C GLU A 310 12.80 9.98 8.06
N ALA A 311 13.32 9.69 9.25
CA ALA A 311 13.12 10.53 10.43
C ALA A 311 14.28 10.36 11.42
N GLN A 312 14.44 11.35 12.28
CA GLN A 312 15.19 11.19 13.52
C GLN A 312 14.30 10.48 14.54
N LEU A 313 14.87 9.55 15.31
CA LEU A 313 14.18 8.70 16.26
C LEU A 313 14.63 9.03 17.68
N THR A 314 13.67 9.22 18.59
CA THR A 314 13.91 9.51 20.01
C THR A 314 12.94 8.75 20.91
N LEU A 315 13.23 8.69 22.21
CA LEU A 315 12.37 8.09 23.22
C LEU A 315 11.35 9.10 23.78
N ALA A 316 10.12 8.65 24.03
CA ALA A 316 9.22 9.40 24.89
C ALA A 316 9.67 9.33 26.35
N ASN A 317 9.35 10.38 27.12
CA ASN A 317 9.56 10.43 28.55
C ASN A 317 8.29 10.96 29.26
N PRO A 318 7.53 10.10 29.97
CA PRO A 318 7.78 8.66 30.16
C PRO A 318 7.61 7.85 28.86
N ILE A 319 8.27 6.69 28.80
CA ILE A 319 8.31 5.83 27.59
C ILE A 319 6.95 5.30 27.15
N ASP A 320 5.96 5.29 28.03
CA ASP A 320 4.59 4.89 27.70
C ASP A 320 3.73 6.07 27.22
N ALA A 321 4.20 7.32 27.31
CA ALA A 321 3.42 8.52 26.99
C ALA A 321 2.02 8.57 27.65
N CYS A 322 1.87 7.97 28.84
CA CYS A 322 0.59 7.93 29.56
C CYS A 322 0.37 9.12 30.49
N SER A 323 1.41 9.90 30.77
CA SER A 323 1.35 11.17 31.49
C SER A 323 1.95 12.31 30.67
N ASP A 324 2.03 13.50 31.27
CA ASP A 324 2.67 14.66 30.64
C ASP A 324 4.10 14.35 30.23
N LEU A 325 4.45 14.77 29.01
CA LEU A 325 5.76 14.55 28.41
C LEU A 325 6.71 15.65 28.87
N THR A 326 7.83 15.28 29.49
CA THR A 326 8.80 16.25 30.03
C THR A 326 9.64 16.93 28.95
N ASP A 327 9.74 16.31 27.77
CA ASP A 327 10.68 16.68 26.70
C ASP A 327 9.96 17.17 25.42
N GLY A 328 8.76 17.73 25.55
CA GLY A 328 7.87 18.04 24.42
C GLY A 328 8.50 18.87 23.29
N GLU A 329 9.38 19.83 23.59
CA GLU A 329 10.05 20.64 22.55
C GLU A 329 11.08 19.82 21.74
N PHE A 330 11.76 18.85 22.38
CA PHE A 330 12.70 17.95 21.72
C PHE A 330 11.99 16.94 20.82
N LEU A 331 10.75 16.57 21.15
CA LEU A 331 9.94 15.62 20.37
C LEU A 331 9.41 16.22 19.06
N LYS A 332 9.49 17.54 18.87
CA LYS A 332 8.99 18.22 17.67
C LYS A 332 9.72 17.72 16.42
N GLU A 333 8.96 17.39 15.38
CA GLU A 333 9.44 16.86 14.09
C GLU A 333 10.20 15.52 14.17
N GLN A 334 10.23 14.87 15.35
CA GLN A 334 10.87 13.57 15.55
C GLN A 334 9.88 12.41 15.37
N ALA A 335 10.36 11.25 14.94
CA ALA A 335 9.69 9.99 15.21
C ALA A 335 9.90 9.63 16.68
N VAL A 336 8.82 9.32 17.40
CA VAL A 336 8.89 9.07 18.84
C VAL A 336 8.59 7.61 19.13
N LEU A 337 9.55 6.92 19.75
CA LEU A 337 9.42 5.55 20.21
C LEU A 337 8.70 5.50 21.56
N VAL A 338 7.65 4.68 21.63
CA VAL A 338 6.85 4.44 22.84
C VAL A 338 6.60 2.96 23.07
N ARG A 339 6.26 2.59 24.30
CA ARG A 339 5.76 1.24 24.64
C ARG A 339 4.23 1.19 24.75
N ARG A 340 3.64 0.11 24.25
CA ARG A 340 2.24 -0.25 24.51
C ARG A 340 2.04 -0.58 26.00
N GLY A 341 0.83 -0.31 26.52
CA GLY A 341 0.44 -0.54 27.92
C GLY A 341 0.16 0.75 28.70
N GLY A 342 -0.36 0.64 29.93
CA GLY A 342 -0.60 1.77 30.84
C GLY A 342 -1.84 2.63 30.56
N CYS A 343 -2.14 2.93 29.29
CA CYS A 343 -3.27 3.77 28.86
C CYS A 343 -3.68 3.44 27.41
N GLN A 344 -4.78 4.04 26.92
CA GLN A 344 -5.30 3.75 25.58
C GLN A 344 -4.38 4.30 24.48
N PHE A 345 -4.33 3.62 23.32
CA PHE A 345 -3.53 4.05 22.16
C PHE A 345 -3.80 5.49 21.74
N TYR A 346 -5.09 5.85 21.65
CA TYR A 346 -5.54 7.21 21.33
C TYR A 346 -4.91 8.27 22.23
N GLU A 347 -4.85 8.03 23.54
CA GLU A 347 -4.34 9.00 24.50
C GLU A 347 -2.83 9.24 24.32
N LYS A 348 -2.06 8.18 24.03
CA LYS A 348 -0.63 8.26 23.73
C LYS A 348 -0.39 9.12 22.48
N VAL A 349 -1.10 8.81 21.40
CA VAL A 349 -0.97 9.51 20.12
C VAL A 349 -1.38 10.97 20.25
N ARG A 350 -2.48 11.26 20.96
CA ARG A 350 -2.94 12.64 21.18
C ARG A 350 -1.92 13.47 21.95
N ARG A 351 -1.27 12.91 22.98
CA ARG A 351 -0.21 13.64 23.71
C ARG A 351 0.98 13.95 22.80
N LEU A 352 1.45 12.98 22.02
CA LEU A 352 2.55 13.18 21.07
C LEU A 352 2.20 14.15 19.92
N GLN A 353 0.94 14.17 19.49
CA GLN A 353 0.45 15.19 18.56
C GLN A 353 0.65 16.61 19.12
N THR A 354 0.38 16.83 20.41
CA THR A 354 0.53 18.17 21.00
C THR A 354 1.98 18.65 21.09
N THR A 355 2.96 17.75 20.96
CA THR A 355 4.39 18.10 20.92
C THR A 355 4.87 18.45 19.51
N GLY A 356 4.03 18.25 18.49
CA GLY A 356 4.43 18.37 17.09
C GLY A 356 5.34 17.23 16.62
N ALA A 357 5.26 16.05 17.25
CA ALA A 357 5.96 14.86 16.81
C ALA A 357 5.62 14.54 15.34
N ARG A 358 6.54 13.90 14.63
CA ARG A 358 6.38 13.54 13.21
C ARG A 358 5.55 12.28 13.01
N MET A 359 5.75 11.31 13.89
CA MET A 359 5.10 10.00 13.87
C MET A 359 5.38 9.26 15.18
N VAL A 360 4.66 8.16 15.41
CA VAL A 360 4.86 7.31 16.59
C VAL A 360 5.37 5.94 16.14
N VAL A 361 6.45 5.46 16.76
CA VAL A 361 6.90 4.07 16.65
C VAL A 361 6.51 3.36 17.94
N MET A 362 5.56 2.44 17.87
CA MET A 362 5.01 1.78 19.04
C MET A 362 5.55 0.37 19.16
N VAL A 363 6.27 0.11 20.24
CA VAL A 363 6.73 -1.22 20.63
C VAL A 363 5.57 -1.95 21.29
N ASP A 364 5.18 -3.07 20.70
CA ASP A 364 4.20 -3.97 21.28
C ASP A 364 4.68 -4.57 22.60
N ASN A 365 3.76 -4.91 23.49
CA ASN A 365 4.07 -5.45 24.82
C ASN A 365 3.74 -6.95 24.96
N GLU A 366 3.13 -7.57 23.94
CA GLU A 366 2.86 -9.00 23.90
C GLU A 366 4.12 -9.79 23.52
N VAL A 367 4.29 -10.98 24.10
CA VAL A 367 5.39 -11.91 23.82
C VAL A 367 4.86 -13.35 23.74
N PRO A 368 5.00 -14.04 22.60
CA PRO A 368 5.45 -13.49 21.32
C PRO A 368 4.47 -12.42 20.80
N SER A 369 4.93 -11.49 19.95
CA SER A 369 4.10 -10.41 19.40
C SER A 369 3.48 -10.79 18.05
N VAL A 370 2.14 -10.81 17.97
CA VAL A 370 1.43 -10.82 16.68
C VAL A 370 0.97 -9.39 16.41
N LEU A 371 1.66 -8.70 15.50
CA LEU A 371 1.31 -7.31 15.20
C LEU A 371 -0.14 -7.21 14.74
N ASP A 372 -0.86 -6.21 15.27
CA ASP A 372 -2.20 -5.83 14.82
C ASP A 372 -2.24 -4.37 14.39
N ARG A 373 -3.15 -4.03 13.47
CA ARG A 373 -3.35 -2.65 13.05
C ARG A 373 -4.04 -1.89 14.18
N ILE A 374 -3.40 -0.82 14.62
CA ILE A 374 -3.96 0.07 15.63
C ILE A 374 -5.17 0.79 15.03
N GLY A 375 -6.35 0.52 15.60
CA GLY A 375 -7.61 1.19 15.30
C GLY A 375 -7.93 2.31 16.29
N ALA A 376 -8.97 3.08 15.97
CA ALA A 376 -9.57 4.06 16.85
C ALA A 376 -11.09 4.13 16.57
N THR A 377 -11.87 4.60 17.54
CA THR A 377 -13.31 4.83 17.33
C THR A 377 -13.54 6.00 16.38
N THR A 378 -14.72 6.08 15.75
CA THR A 378 -15.07 7.20 14.86
C THR A 378 -14.87 8.56 15.52
N GLU A 379 -15.21 8.69 16.80
CA GLU A 379 -15.02 9.95 17.55
C GLU A 379 -13.54 10.27 17.76
N GLN A 380 -12.71 9.28 18.09
CA GLN A 380 -11.27 9.47 18.27
C GLN A 380 -10.58 9.86 16.97
N LEU A 381 -11.02 9.32 15.83
CA LEU A 381 -10.46 9.62 14.51
C LEU A 381 -10.60 11.10 14.12
N ASN A 382 -11.52 11.84 14.72
CA ASN A 382 -11.73 13.26 14.43
C ASN A 382 -10.52 14.13 14.79
N ASP A 383 -9.73 13.69 15.77
CA ASP A 383 -8.60 14.46 16.32
C ASP A 383 -7.24 13.80 16.01
N LEU A 384 -7.21 12.65 15.35
CA LEU A 384 -5.96 11.91 15.08
C LEU A 384 -5.42 12.20 13.68
N TYR A 385 -4.16 12.64 13.63
CA TYR A 385 -3.43 12.87 12.39
C TYR A 385 -2.02 12.26 12.40
N LEU A 386 -1.44 11.83 13.53
CA LEU A 386 -0.14 11.15 13.49
C LEU A 386 -0.26 9.69 13.05
N PRO A 387 0.58 9.25 12.10
CA PRO A 387 0.70 7.84 11.79
C PRO A 387 1.45 7.12 12.93
N VAL A 388 1.01 5.89 13.22
CA VAL A 388 1.65 5.01 14.20
C VAL A 388 2.17 3.78 13.48
N LEU A 389 3.43 3.40 13.72
CA LEU A 389 4.02 2.15 13.27
C LEU A 389 4.19 1.21 14.46
N MET A 390 3.42 0.14 14.51
CA MET A 390 3.61 -0.91 15.51
C MET A 390 4.71 -1.87 15.09
N ILE A 391 5.64 -2.17 16.01
CA ILE A 391 6.73 -3.13 15.85
C ILE A 391 6.73 -4.14 17.00
N THR A 392 7.38 -5.29 16.82
CA THR A 392 7.34 -6.36 17.82
C THR A 392 8.14 -6.00 19.07
N ASN A 393 7.83 -6.66 20.18
CA ASN A 393 8.54 -6.47 21.44
C ASN A 393 10.04 -6.76 21.32
N GLU A 394 10.40 -7.85 20.64
CA GLU A 394 11.76 -8.38 20.56
C GLU A 394 12.72 -7.41 19.87
N ILE A 395 12.31 -6.86 18.72
CA ILE A 395 13.12 -5.87 17.99
C ILE A 395 13.02 -4.49 18.62
N GLY A 396 11.83 -4.12 19.15
CA GLY A 396 11.61 -2.84 19.80
C GLY A 396 12.51 -2.62 21.01
N GLY A 397 12.71 -3.64 21.84
CA GLY A 397 13.67 -3.57 22.96
C GLY A 397 15.13 -3.42 22.54
N SER A 398 15.49 -3.83 21.31
CA SER A 398 16.82 -3.61 20.75
C SER A 398 16.98 -2.19 20.20
N ILE A 399 15.95 -1.68 19.51
CA ILE A 399 15.92 -0.31 19.01
C ILE A 399 15.97 0.69 20.17
N GLU A 400 15.19 0.46 21.23
CA GLU A 400 15.17 1.34 22.42
C GLU A 400 16.56 1.49 23.04
N ARG A 401 17.34 0.41 23.11
CA ARG A 401 18.73 0.45 23.61
C ARG A 401 19.62 1.31 22.72
N VAL A 402 19.55 1.11 21.40
CA VAL A 402 20.33 1.90 20.43
C VAL A 402 20.00 3.39 20.50
N VAL A 403 18.71 3.74 20.60
CA VAL A 403 18.28 5.14 20.71
C VAL A 403 18.83 5.75 22.01
N ARG A 404 18.74 5.02 23.13
CA ARG A 404 19.27 5.48 24.43
C ARG A 404 20.77 5.70 24.40
N ASP A 405 21.53 4.73 23.86
CA ASP A 405 22.99 4.82 23.76
C ASP A 405 23.40 6.03 22.89
N LYS A 406 22.66 6.29 21.80
CA LYS A 406 22.88 7.46 20.95
C LYS A 406 22.59 8.77 21.66
N GLU A 407 21.48 8.86 22.38
CA GLU A 407 21.12 10.04 23.17
C GLU A 407 22.18 10.33 24.26
N GLU A 408 22.73 9.30 24.91
CA GLU A 408 23.84 9.42 25.87
C GLU A 408 25.15 9.91 25.20
N GLU A 409 25.41 9.51 23.95
CA GLU A 409 26.51 10.01 23.12
C GLU A 409 26.27 11.45 22.61
N GLY A 410 25.09 12.03 22.83
CA GLY A 410 24.70 13.34 22.30
C GLY A 410 24.44 13.33 20.79
N VAL A 411 24.09 12.18 20.22
CA VAL A 411 23.79 11.97 18.81
C VAL A 411 22.36 11.46 18.66
N SER A 412 21.63 11.91 17.64
CA SER A 412 20.29 11.38 17.35
C SER A 412 20.38 10.05 16.60
N ALA A 413 19.54 9.08 16.95
CA ALA A 413 19.34 7.90 16.11
C ALA A 413 18.53 8.30 14.87
N SER A 414 18.88 7.76 13.71
CA SER A 414 18.11 7.97 12.48
C SER A 414 17.48 6.67 11.98
N MET A 415 16.30 6.82 11.38
CA MET A 415 15.56 5.73 10.78
C MET A 415 15.16 6.01 9.34
N SER A 416 15.10 4.95 8.53
CA SER A 416 14.50 4.97 7.19
C SER A 416 13.39 3.93 7.08
N ILE A 417 12.43 4.16 6.18
CA ILE A 417 11.20 3.38 6.06
C ILE A 417 11.04 2.90 4.63
N LEU A 418 10.80 1.59 4.48
CA LEU A 418 10.35 0.99 3.25
C LEU A 418 8.91 0.50 3.41
N LYS A 419 7.96 1.29 2.91
CA LYS A 419 6.53 0.94 2.85
C LYS A 419 6.31 -0.27 1.92
N SER A 420 5.53 -1.24 2.36
CA SER A 420 5.23 -2.46 1.59
C SER A 420 3.90 -3.08 2.03
N ARG A 421 2.87 -2.90 1.18
CA ARG A 421 1.57 -3.59 1.28
C ARG A 421 1.68 -5.08 1.58
N GLN A 422 2.63 -5.77 0.95
CA GLN A 422 2.81 -7.21 1.14
C GLN A 422 3.19 -7.57 2.57
N VAL A 423 3.84 -6.68 3.34
CA VAL A 423 4.13 -6.93 4.77
C VAL A 423 2.83 -6.83 5.55
N GLY A 424 2.03 -5.80 5.27
CA GLY A 424 0.70 -5.61 5.88
C GLY A 424 -0.21 -6.83 5.70
N VAL A 425 -0.35 -7.29 4.45
CA VAL A 425 -1.17 -8.47 4.11
C VAL A 425 -0.66 -9.73 4.80
N LEU A 426 0.66 -9.93 4.89
CA LEU A 426 1.22 -11.14 5.51
C LEU A 426 0.90 -11.22 7.00
N TRP A 427 1.01 -10.10 7.73
CA TRP A 427 0.67 -10.06 9.15
C TRP A 427 -0.84 -10.23 9.39
N GLU A 428 -1.69 -9.69 8.50
CA GLU A 428 -3.13 -9.92 8.55
C GLU A 428 -3.49 -11.39 8.29
N GLU A 429 -2.88 -12.01 7.27
CA GLU A 429 -3.04 -13.45 7.00
C GLU A 429 -2.58 -14.30 8.18
N LEU A 430 -1.45 -13.95 8.81
CA LEU A 430 -0.96 -14.63 10.02
C LEU A 430 -1.95 -14.52 11.17
N ARG A 431 -2.46 -13.32 11.47
CA ARG A 431 -3.47 -13.13 12.53
C ARG A 431 -4.71 -13.96 12.28
N ASN A 432 -5.23 -13.91 11.06
CA ASN A 432 -6.41 -14.68 10.69
C ASN A 432 -6.16 -16.17 10.87
N PHE A 433 -5.02 -16.68 10.39
CA PHE A 433 -4.60 -18.07 10.60
C PHE A 433 -4.52 -18.44 12.09
N LEU A 434 -3.86 -17.63 12.92
CA LEU A 434 -3.74 -17.91 14.35
C LEU A 434 -5.12 -17.91 15.03
N SER A 435 -6.00 -16.98 14.67
CA SER A 435 -7.36 -16.92 15.22
C SER A 435 -8.24 -18.12 14.82
N SER A 436 -8.10 -18.62 13.59
CA SER A 436 -8.91 -19.72 13.07
C SER A 436 -8.36 -21.11 13.43
N CYS A 437 -7.04 -21.23 13.56
CA CYS A 437 -6.33 -22.51 13.66
C CYS A 437 -5.68 -22.78 15.02
N MET A 438 -5.53 -21.75 15.86
CA MET A 438 -4.91 -21.85 17.18
C MET A 438 -5.74 -21.22 18.30
N GLY A 439 -7.01 -20.87 18.03
CA GLY A 439 -7.91 -20.32 19.04
C GLY A 439 -8.10 -21.29 20.21
N GLU A 440 -7.94 -20.80 21.44
CA GLU A 440 -8.17 -21.57 22.66
C GLU A 440 -9.61 -22.09 22.68
N SER A 441 -9.76 -23.42 22.80
CA SER A 441 -11.03 -24.07 23.08
C SER A 441 -11.47 -23.77 24.51
N GLU A 442 -11.98 -22.56 24.76
CA GLU A 442 -12.82 -22.32 25.94
C GLU A 442 -14.23 -22.80 25.63
N GLY A 443 -14.43 -24.12 25.70
CA GLY A 443 -15.74 -24.72 25.51
C GLY A 443 -15.69 -26.23 25.61
N GLU A 444 -15.98 -26.76 26.80
CA GLU A 444 -16.45 -28.13 26.96
C GLU A 444 -17.73 -28.31 26.12
N GLY A 445 -17.58 -28.83 24.91
CA GLY A 445 -18.67 -29.14 24.00
C GLY A 445 -18.28 -30.29 23.09
N GLU A 446 -18.71 -31.49 23.44
CA GLU A 446 -18.63 -32.67 22.57
C GLU A 446 -19.34 -32.37 21.25
N GLY A 447 -18.60 -32.36 20.13
CA GLY A 447 -19.16 -32.15 18.79
C GLY A 447 -18.14 -32.39 17.68
N GLU A 448 -18.25 -33.54 17.03
CA GLU A 448 -17.42 -34.01 15.92
C GLU A 448 -17.46 -33.08 14.68
N GLU A 449 -16.53 -32.12 14.56
CA GLU A 449 -16.18 -31.45 13.28
C GLU A 449 -14.66 -31.16 13.14
N GLU A 450 -13.78 -31.91 13.84
CA GLU A 450 -12.34 -31.60 13.92
C GLU A 450 -11.50 -31.98 12.68
N GLY A 451 -12.07 -32.71 11.71
CA GLY A 451 -11.32 -33.26 10.57
C GLY A 451 -11.11 -32.32 9.37
N GLU A 452 -12.06 -31.42 9.07
CA GLU A 452 -11.98 -30.56 7.88
C GLU A 452 -11.18 -29.26 8.13
N ASN A 453 -11.14 -28.77 9.37
CA ASN A 453 -10.45 -27.53 9.73
C ASN A 453 -8.90 -27.68 9.66
N MET A 454 -8.36 -28.85 10.00
CA MET A 454 -6.91 -29.02 10.14
C MET A 454 -6.15 -29.09 8.80
N GLU A 455 -6.76 -29.63 7.73
CA GLU A 455 -6.17 -29.59 6.38
C GLU A 455 -6.14 -28.17 5.80
N ASP A 456 -7.18 -27.38 6.05
CA ASP A 456 -7.27 -25.99 5.62
C ASP A 456 -6.26 -25.12 6.39
N CYS A 457 -6.12 -25.33 7.70
CA CYS A 457 -5.07 -24.72 8.51
C CYS A 457 -3.67 -25.06 7.98
N ARG A 458 -3.41 -26.33 7.64
CA ARG A 458 -2.11 -26.72 7.07
C ARG A 458 -1.85 -26.04 5.72
N ARG A 459 -2.88 -25.92 4.88
CA ARG A 459 -2.78 -25.25 3.58
C ARG A 459 -2.49 -23.76 3.73
N ASP A 460 -3.14 -23.10 4.68
CA ASP A 460 -2.93 -21.69 4.99
C ASP A 460 -1.54 -21.46 5.59
N TYR A 461 -1.09 -22.32 6.51
CA TYR A 461 0.28 -22.31 7.02
C TYR A 461 1.31 -22.43 5.90
N GLU A 462 1.17 -23.43 5.02
CA GLU A 462 2.09 -23.62 3.88
C GLU A 462 2.10 -22.43 2.93
N ARG A 463 0.94 -21.77 2.73
CA ARG A 463 0.82 -20.55 1.92
C ARG A 463 1.58 -19.40 2.57
N ILE A 464 1.32 -19.11 3.85
CA ILE A 464 1.95 -18.01 4.60
C ILE A 464 3.46 -18.22 4.66
N ALA A 465 3.92 -19.44 4.97
CA ALA A 465 5.34 -19.79 5.07
C ALA A 465 6.06 -19.61 3.72
N ARG A 466 5.41 -19.96 2.61
CA ARG A 466 5.96 -19.73 1.26
C ARG A 466 6.10 -18.25 0.96
N THR A 467 5.06 -17.46 1.22
CA THR A 467 5.07 -16.00 1.01
C THR A 467 6.13 -15.32 1.88
N ALA A 468 6.27 -15.73 3.13
CA ALA A 468 7.30 -15.22 4.05
C ALA A 468 8.73 -15.52 3.55
N LYS A 469 8.94 -16.72 2.98
CA LYS A 469 10.23 -17.12 2.40
C LYS A 469 10.59 -16.38 1.13
N GLU A 470 9.63 -16.18 0.23
CA GLU A 470 9.82 -15.41 -1.00
C GLU A 470 10.15 -13.94 -0.73
N THR A 471 9.82 -13.44 0.46
CA THR A 471 10.00 -12.04 0.85
C THR A 471 11.15 -11.79 1.83
N GLU A 472 11.92 -12.82 2.19
CA GLU A 472 13.00 -12.78 3.20
C GLU A 472 12.52 -12.29 4.59
N ARG A 473 11.32 -12.69 5.03
CA ARG A 473 10.61 -12.15 6.22
C ARG A 473 10.58 -13.06 7.46
N TRP A 474 11.53 -13.99 7.58
CA TRP A 474 11.49 -15.05 8.60
C TRP A 474 11.75 -14.60 10.06
N GLN A 475 12.26 -13.39 10.31
CA GLN A 475 12.74 -13.03 11.65
C GLN A 475 11.63 -12.92 12.71
N GLY A 476 10.48 -12.31 12.40
CA GLY A 476 9.34 -12.20 13.35
C GLY A 476 8.39 -13.40 13.33
N LEU A 477 8.28 -14.09 12.19
CA LEU A 477 7.37 -15.23 11.98
C LEU A 477 7.93 -16.57 12.50
N SER A 478 9.26 -16.69 12.64
CA SER A 478 9.90 -17.96 12.98
C SER A 478 9.44 -18.55 14.30
N SER A 479 9.30 -17.74 15.36
CA SER A 479 8.89 -18.21 16.69
C SER A 479 7.50 -18.85 16.71
N TYR A 480 6.56 -18.33 15.92
CA TYR A 480 5.22 -18.90 15.77
C TYR A 480 5.19 -20.12 14.86
N MET A 481 5.91 -20.05 13.75
CA MET A 481 5.92 -21.12 12.75
C MET A 481 6.70 -22.35 13.23
N GLU A 482 7.74 -22.15 14.03
CA GLU A 482 8.47 -23.24 14.69
C GLU A 482 7.56 -24.00 15.66
N LYS A 483 6.78 -23.29 16.50
CA LYS A 483 5.82 -23.91 17.44
C LYS A 483 4.78 -24.79 16.75
N TRP A 484 4.24 -24.35 15.61
CA TRP A 484 3.24 -25.15 14.87
C TRP A 484 3.88 -26.30 14.08
N GLY A 485 5.10 -26.10 13.56
CA GLY A 485 5.83 -27.10 12.79
C GLY A 485 6.41 -28.26 13.61
N THR A 486 6.61 -28.09 14.92
CA THR A 486 7.18 -29.13 15.80
C THR A 486 6.15 -30.08 16.40
N GLY A 487 4.85 -29.75 16.39
CA GLY A 487 3.80 -30.63 16.93
C GLY A 487 4.01 -30.99 18.41
N GLU A 488 4.66 -30.12 19.20
CA GLU A 488 4.76 -30.30 20.64
C GLU A 488 3.43 -29.85 21.27
N GLU A 489 2.53 -30.81 21.46
CA GLU A 489 1.48 -30.71 22.48
C GLU A 489 2.18 -30.46 23.83
N GLU A 490 1.91 -29.32 24.46
CA GLU A 490 2.28 -29.11 25.87
C GLU A 490 1.52 -30.12 26.73
N GLU A 491 2.13 -31.27 27.02
CA GLU A 491 1.72 -32.16 28.11
C GLU A 491 1.82 -31.36 29.42
N LYS A 492 0.65 -30.95 29.95
CA LYS A 492 0.53 -30.43 31.32
C LYS A 492 0.80 -31.55 32.31
N ASP A 493 2.07 -31.73 32.69
CA ASP A 493 2.43 -32.52 33.87
C ASP A 493 2.13 -31.73 35.15
N GLU A 494 0.88 -31.84 35.63
CA GLU A 494 0.55 -31.57 37.04
C GLU A 494 0.99 -32.76 37.91
N GLU A 495 2.27 -32.82 38.29
CA GLU A 495 2.70 -33.68 39.40
C GLU A 495 2.26 -33.07 40.74
N LYS A 496 1.17 -33.61 41.29
CA LYS A 496 0.81 -33.50 42.70
C LYS A 496 1.94 -34.02 43.60
N LYS A 497 2.73 -33.12 44.20
CA LYS A 497 3.42 -33.40 45.46
C LYS A 497 2.57 -32.97 46.63
N VAL A 498 1.88 -33.95 47.21
CA VAL A 498 1.37 -33.89 48.58
C VAL A 498 2.53 -34.26 49.50
N GLU A 499 3.16 -33.28 50.13
CA GLU A 499 3.90 -33.47 51.37
C GLU A 499 3.50 -32.34 52.34
N THR A 500 2.53 -32.66 53.20
CA THR A 500 2.29 -31.92 54.44
C THR A 500 3.36 -32.32 55.43
N GLU A 501 4.38 -31.47 55.60
CA GLU A 501 5.27 -31.53 56.76
C GLU A 501 4.58 -30.98 58.01
N ASN A 502 4.81 -31.69 59.10
CA ASN A 502 4.21 -31.51 60.41
C ASN A 502 4.63 -30.17 61.06
N TYR A 503 3.64 -29.54 61.69
CA TYR A 503 3.82 -28.54 62.73
C TYR A 503 4.32 -29.24 64.00
N ASP A 504 5.55 -28.95 64.42
CA ASP A 504 6.01 -29.09 65.81
C ASP A 504 6.61 -27.75 66.24
N GLY A 505 6.03 -27.15 67.27
CA GLY A 505 6.42 -25.86 67.80
C GLY A 505 5.72 -25.57 69.12
N ASP A 506 6.00 -26.40 70.12
CA ASP A 506 5.74 -26.12 71.54
C ASP A 506 6.89 -25.29 72.15
N GLU A 507 6.47 -24.27 72.90
CA GLU A 507 7.07 -23.67 74.12
C GLU A 507 8.55 -23.23 74.14
N LEU A 508 8.78 -21.90 74.12
CA LEU A 508 9.11 -21.06 75.30
C LEU A 508 9.38 -19.59 74.93
#